data_AF-A0A0V0IPE8-F1
#
_entry.id   AF-A0A0V0IPE8-F1
#
_cell.length_a   1.000
_cell.length_b   1.000
_cell.length_c   1.000
_cell.angle_alpha   90.00
_cell.angle_beta   90.00
_cell.angle_gamma   90.00
#
_symmetry.space_group_name_H-M   'P 1'
#
loop_
_entity.id
_entity.type
_entity.pdbx_description
1 polymer ?
#
loop_
_entity_poly.entity_id
_entity_poly.type
_entity_poly.pdbx_seq_one_letter_code
_entity_poly.pdbx_strand_id
1 'polypeptide(L)'
;MRLFSPRKTTLLFVIRDKTRTPLENLEPVLREDIQKIWDSVPKPQAHEETPLSEFFNVEVVALSSYEEKEEQFTEQVASLRQRFFHSIAPGGLAGDRRGVVPASGFSFSAQHMWEVIKENRDLDLPAHKVMVATVRCDEISNEKYDSFMKNEEWCQLKEAVQSHPVGGFGKKLSSILNTCLSEYDAEATFFDEGVRSSKRKQLEEKLLQLIQPAYQSMLGRIRSDTLQRFKEAFDKELKGGIGFAMAARECTGTFTSQFDEECADAVIDQAKWDSSRVRDKLKRDIDAHIAEARTAKLAEVTTLYETKLNDALAGPVEGLLDGAGDDTWPAMRKLLQRETDTALTGFSAALSGFEMDEQTKDSMVLRLKDYARGVVEAKTKEEAGRVLIRMKDRFSMLFSYDSDSMPRIWTGKENIRAIPKLPDQLL
;
A
#
# COMPACT_ATOMS: atom_id res chain seq x y z
N MET A 1 -33.93 -38.94 2.65
CA MET A 1 -34.58 -39.49 3.87
C MET A 1 -35.68 -40.54 3.56
N ARG A 2 -35.43 -41.54 2.71
CA ARG A 2 -36.39 -42.66 2.48
C ARG A 2 -36.06 -43.93 3.29
N LEU A 3 -34.85 -44.01 3.84
CA LEU A 3 -34.36 -45.17 4.58
C LEU A 3 -35.18 -45.42 5.86
N PHE A 4 -35.54 -44.35 6.58
CA PHE A 4 -36.23 -44.42 7.87
C PHE A 4 -37.77 -44.47 7.76
N SER A 5 -38.28 -45.07 6.68
CA SER A 5 -39.71 -45.36 6.57
C SER A 5 -40.02 -46.72 7.17
N PRO A 6 -41.22 -46.96 7.75
CA PRO A 6 -41.59 -48.23 8.39
C PRO A 6 -41.89 -49.30 7.33
N ARG A 7 -40.86 -49.68 6.57
CA ARG A 7 -40.87 -50.70 5.51
C ARG A 7 -39.61 -51.54 5.65
N LYS A 8 -39.78 -52.84 5.84
CA LYS A 8 -38.65 -53.77 5.92
C LYS A 8 -38.20 -54.23 4.53
N THR A 9 -36.93 -54.04 4.20
CA THR A 9 -36.32 -54.59 2.98
C THR A 9 -35.52 -55.84 3.33
N THR A 10 -35.69 -56.91 2.55
CA THR A 10 -34.89 -58.14 2.77
C THR A 10 -33.52 -58.01 2.12
N LEU A 11 -32.46 -58.08 2.93
CA LEU A 11 -31.08 -58.24 2.49
C LEU A 11 -30.77 -59.73 2.46
N LEU A 12 -30.74 -60.30 1.25
CA LEU A 12 -30.39 -61.70 1.02
C LEU A 12 -28.90 -61.80 0.67
N PHE A 13 -28.11 -62.36 1.59
CA PHE A 13 -26.71 -62.66 1.37
C PHE A 13 -26.55 -64.10 0.89
N VAL A 14 -26.06 -64.25 -0.34
CA VAL A 14 -25.78 -65.57 -0.94
C VAL A 14 -24.27 -65.79 -0.91
N ILE A 15 -23.79 -66.60 0.03
CA ILE A 15 -22.40 -67.01 0.15
C ILE A 15 -22.12 -68.04 -0.96
N ARG A 16 -21.20 -67.72 -1.86
CA ARG A 16 -20.76 -68.61 -2.94
C ARG A 16 -19.59 -69.47 -2.49
N ASP A 17 -19.42 -70.60 -3.18
CA ASP A 17 -18.28 -71.50 -3.05
C ASP A 17 -18.01 -71.91 -1.60
N LYS A 18 -19.08 -72.34 -0.90
CA LYS A 18 -19.03 -72.74 0.51
C LYS A 18 -17.97 -73.81 0.72
N THR A 19 -17.00 -73.49 1.58
CA THR A 19 -15.92 -74.39 2.01
C THR A 19 -16.40 -75.29 3.16
N ARG A 20 -15.46 -75.91 3.91
CA ARG A 20 -15.80 -76.83 5.02
C ARG A 20 -16.39 -76.14 6.24
N THR A 21 -16.38 -74.80 6.31
CA THR A 21 -16.92 -74.05 7.44
C THR A 21 -18.45 -74.13 7.45
N PRO A 22 -19.07 -74.57 8.57
CA PRO A 22 -20.53 -74.61 8.71
C PRO A 22 -21.16 -73.22 8.60
N LEU A 23 -22.39 -73.15 8.09
CA LEU A 23 -23.09 -71.87 7.92
C LEU A 23 -23.44 -71.24 9.26
N GLU A 24 -23.68 -72.08 10.26
CA GLU A 24 -23.99 -71.74 11.65
C GLU A 24 -22.89 -70.89 12.30
N ASN A 25 -21.65 -70.97 11.79
CA ASN A 25 -20.53 -70.16 12.26
C ASN A 25 -20.33 -68.89 11.42
N LEU A 26 -20.68 -68.91 10.13
CA LEU A 26 -20.49 -67.78 9.21
C LEU A 26 -21.62 -66.75 9.33
N GLU A 27 -22.85 -67.22 9.53
CA GLU A 27 -24.03 -66.37 9.62
C GLU A 27 -23.96 -65.38 10.79
N PRO A 28 -23.61 -65.78 12.04
CA PRO A 28 -23.48 -64.83 13.14
C PRO A 28 -22.43 -63.75 12.90
N VAL A 29 -21.28 -64.12 12.31
CA VAL A 29 -20.19 -63.18 11.99
C VAL A 29 -20.66 -62.15 10.97
N LEU A 30 -21.29 -62.60 9.88
CA LEU A 30 -21.84 -61.71 8.87
C LEU A 30 -22.90 -60.76 9.46
N ARG A 31 -23.79 -61.28 10.31
CA ARG A 31 -24.81 -60.46 10.99
C ARG A 31 -24.18 -59.41 11.91
N GLU A 32 -23.13 -59.77 12.65
CA GLU A 32 -22.38 -58.86 13.51
C GLU A 32 -21.71 -57.75 12.68
N ASP A 33 -21.09 -58.10 11.56
CA ASP A 33 -20.43 -57.10 10.69
C ASP A 33 -21.44 -56.14 10.05
N ILE A 34 -22.61 -56.62 9.62
CA ILE A 34 -23.68 -55.75 9.12
C ILE A 34 -24.18 -54.82 10.22
N GLN A 35 -24.30 -55.32 11.47
CA GLN A 35 -24.68 -54.49 12.61
C GLN A 35 -23.63 -53.43 12.92
N LYS A 36 -22.33 -53.76 12.87
CA LYS A 36 -21.24 -52.77 13.00
C LYS A 36 -21.31 -51.69 11.93
N ILE A 37 -21.58 -52.07 10.67
CA ILE A 37 -21.78 -51.10 9.59
C ILE A 37 -22.95 -50.18 9.93
N TRP A 38 -24.10 -50.74 10.33
CA TRP A 38 -25.27 -49.95 10.74
C TRP A 38 -24.97 -48.96 11.87
N ASP A 39 -24.19 -49.37 12.87
CA ASP A 39 -23.86 -48.54 14.02
C ASP A 39 -22.86 -47.43 13.69
N SER A 40 -21.99 -47.64 12.69
CA SER A 40 -21.02 -46.64 12.23
C SER A 40 -21.59 -45.55 11.31
N VAL A 41 -22.76 -45.78 10.71
CA VAL A 41 -23.37 -44.83 9.76
C VAL A 41 -24.02 -43.66 10.52
N PRO A 42 -23.80 -42.40 10.09
CA PRO A 42 -24.47 -41.24 10.69
C PRO A 42 -26.00 -41.33 10.52
N LYS A 43 -26.73 -41.36 11.63
CA LYS A 43 -28.22 -41.42 11.66
C LYS A 43 -28.78 -40.07 12.11
N PRO A 44 -29.96 -39.64 11.60
CA PRO A 44 -30.69 -38.52 12.17
C PRO A 44 -31.05 -38.79 13.63
N GLN A 45 -31.13 -37.74 14.45
CA GLN A 45 -31.38 -37.83 15.90
C GLN A 45 -32.61 -38.70 16.27
N ALA A 46 -33.66 -38.70 15.44
CA ALA A 46 -34.86 -39.50 15.66
C ALA A 46 -34.64 -41.04 15.54
N HIS A 47 -33.52 -41.46 14.96
CA HIS A 47 -33.21 -42.88 14.67
C HIS A 47 -31.84 -43.33 15.17
N GLU A 48 -31.21 -42.56 16.05
CA GLU A 48 -29.85 -42.81 16.56
C GLU A 48 -29.72 -44.20 17.20
N GLU A 49 -30.71 -44.58 18.01
CA GLU A 49 -30.77 -45.87 18.71
C GLU A 49 -31.63 -46.94 18.00
N THR A 50 -32.14 -46.67 16.79
CA THR A 50 -33.01 -47.64 16.10
C THR A 50 -32.19 -48.83 15.57
N PRO A 51 -32.56 -50.09 15.89
CA PRO A 51 -31.84 -51.27 15.44
C PRO A 51 -32.05 -51.54 13.93
N LEU A 52 -31.07 -52.19 13.29
CA LEU A 52 -31.13 -52.58 11.88
C LEU A 52 -32.40 -53.37 11.53
N SER A 53 -32.82 -54.25 12.45
CA SER A 53 -33.96 -55.14 12.30
C SER A 53 -35.30 -54.42 12.12
N GLU A 54 -35.37 -53.11 12.42
CA GLU A 54 -36.56 -52.29 12.17
C GLU A 54 -36.75 -51.97 10.67
N PHE A 55 -35.64 -51.88 9.92
CA PHE A 55 -35.65 -51.50 8.50
C PHE A 55 -35.26 -52.64 7.55
N PHE A 56 -34.56 -53.67 8.05
CA PHE A 56 -34.07 -54.76 7.22
C PHE A 56 -34.34 -56.14 7.82
N ASN A 57 -34.72 -57.07 6.96
CA ASN A 57 -34.66 -58.51 7.26
C ASN A 57 -33.35 -59.05 6.68
N VAL A 58 -32.51 -59.68 7.50
CA VAL A 58 -31.24 -60.25 7.03
C VAL A 58 -31.40 -61.76 6.88
N GLU A 59 -31.22 -62.25 5.67
CA GLU A 59 -31.32 -63.66 5.29
C GLU A 59 -29.98 -64.13 4.71
N VAL A 60 -29.47 -65.27 5.18
CA VAL A 60 -28.19 -65.81 4.72
C VAL A 60 -28.40 -67.20 4.12
N VAL A 61 -27.86 -67.41 2.92
CA VAL A 61 -27.89 -68.70 2.21
C VAL A 61 -26.48 -68.99 1.72
N ALA A 62 -26.07 -70.25 1.79
CA ALA A 62 -24.78 -70.67 1.25
C ALA A 62 -24.98 -71.69 0.12
N LEU A 63 -24.24 -71.48 -0.97
CA LEU A 63 -24.21 -72.34 -2.14
C LEU A 63 -22.82 -72.99 -2.25
N SER A 64 -22.79 -74.27 -2.58
CA SER A 64 -21.57 -75.04 -2.84
C SER A 64 -20.83 -74.53 -4.08
N SER A 65 -19.55 -74.88 -4.24
CA SER A 65 -18.81 -74.55 -5.46
C SER A 65 -19.45 -75.25 -6.66
N TYR A 66 -19.76 -74.47 -7.70
CA TYR A 66 -20.32 -75.02 -8.95
C TYR A 66 -19.30 -75.93 -9.64
N GLU A 67 -18.03 -75.52 -9.68
CA GLU A 67 -16.95 -76.27 -10.34
C GLU A 67 -16.65 -77.61 -9.65
N GLU A 68 -16.69 -77.64 -8.31
CA GLU A 68 -16.35 -78.85 -7.55
C GLU A 68 -17.55 -79.76 -7.27
N LYS A 69 -18.76 -79.17 -7.13
CA LYS A 69 -19.97 -79.84 -6.62
C LYS A 69 -21.23 -79.36 -7.34
N GLU A 70 -21.22 -79.50 -8.67
CA GLU A 70 -22.28 -79.05 -9.57
C GLU A 70 -23.70 -79.53 -9.17
N GLU A 71 -23.85 -80.82 -8.85
CA GLU A 71 -25.15 -81.39 -8.47
C GLU A 71 -25.72 -80.73 -7.20
N GLN A 72 -24.89 -80.59 -6.17
CA GLN A 72 -25.28 -79.96 -4.90
C GLN A 72 -25.59 -78.48 -5.08
N PHE A 73 -24.79 -77.76 -5.90
CA PHE A 73 -25.06 -76.37 -6.22
C PHE A 73 -26.42 -76.22 -6.92
N THR A 74 -26.70 -77.07 -7.92
CA THR A 74 -27.95 -77.03 -8.68
C THR A 74 -29.16 -77.30 -7.78
N GLU A 75 -29.05 -78.29 -6.88
CA GLU A 75 -30.09 -78.58 -5.88
C GLU A 75 -30.34 -77.40 -4.93
N GLN A 76 -29.27 -76.79 -4.40
CA GLN A 76 -29.37 -75.64 -3.49
C GLN A 76 -29.93 -74.39 -4.18
N VAL A 77 -29.57 -74.15 -5.45
CA VAL A 77 -30.16 -73.07 -6.27
C VAL A 77 -31.64 -73.36 -6.52
N ALA A 78 -32.02 -74.60 -6.80
CA ALA A 78 -33.42 -74.97 -6.96
C ALA A 78 -34.21 -74.73 -5.66
N SER A 79 -33.65 -75.08 -4.51
CA SER A 79 -34.22 -74.78 -3.18
C SER A 79 -34.39 -73.27 -2.96
N LEU A 80 -33.36 -72.47 -3.27
CA LEU A 80 -33.46 -71.01 -3.20
C LEU A 80 -34.54 -70.45 -4.14
N ARG A 81 -34.64 -70.97 -5.37
CA ARG A 81 -35.68 -70.60 -6.33
C ARG A 81 -37.07 -70.88 -5.78
N GLN A 82 -37.28 -72.01 -5.08
CA GLN A 82 -38.56 -72.32 -4.43
C GLN A 82 -38.92 -71.28 -3.37
N ARG A 83 -37.94 -70.75 -2.62
CA ARG A 83 -38.19 -69.66 -1.65
C ARG A 83 -38.67 -68.37 -2.32
N PHE A 84 -38.24 -68.09 -3.56
CA PHE A 84 -38.74 -66.95 -4.34
C PHE A 84 -40.17 -67.18 -4.87
N PHE A 85 -40.53 -68.38 -5.29
CA PHE A 85 -41.91 -68.68 -5.70
C PHE A 85 -42.90 -68.55 -4.53
N HIS A 86 -42.48 -68.92 -3.33
CA HIS A 86 -43.27 -68.80 -2.11
C HIS A 86 -42.94 -67.52 -1.32
N SER A 87 -42.42 -66.47 -1.97
CA SER A 87 -41.86 -65.31 -1.29
C SER A 87 -42.86 -64.54 -0.42
N ILE A 88 -44.15 -64.66 -0.72
CA ILE A 88 -45.25 -63.95 -0.04
C ILE A 88 -45.91 -64.77 1.07
N ALA A 89 -45.51 -66.03 1.24
CA ALA A 89 -45.99 -66.88 2.33
C ALA A 89 -45.34 -66.44 3.67
N PRO A 90 -45.92 -66.78 4.83
CA PRO A 90 -45.28 -66.58 6.13
C PRO A 90 -43.88 -67.23 6.15
N GLY A 91 -42.83 -66.45 6.40
CA GLY A 91 -41.43 -66.90 6.33
C GLY A 91 -40.79 -66.85 4.93
N GLY A 92 -41.48 -66.27 3.94
CA GLY A 92 -40.97 -66.04 2.59
C GLY A 92 -39.99 -64.86 2.49
N LEU A 93 -39.31 -64.74 1.34
CA LEU A 93 -38.26 -63.73 1.11
C LEU A 93 -38.77 -62.29 0.88
N ALA A 94 -40.07 -62.10 0.63
CA ALA A 94 -40.60 -60.76 0.37
C ALA A 94 -40.60 -59.94 1.66
N GLY A 95 -39.99 -58.74 1.60
CA GLY A 95 -40.06 -57.75 2.67
C GLY A 95 -41.45 -57.14 2.83
N ASP A 96 -41.52 -56.04 3.59
CA ASP A 96 -42.77 -55.30 3.79
C ASP A 96 -43.28 -54.74 2.45
N ARG A 97 -44.54 -55.04 2.13
CA ARG A 97 -45.20 -54.65 0.88
C ARG A 97 -45.93 -53.30 1.00
N ARG A 98 -45.78 -52.60 2.13
CA ARG A 98 -46.29 -51.24 2.29
C ARG A 98 -45.62 -50.31 1.28
N GLY A 99 -46.42 -49.78 0.35
CA GLY A 99 -46.02 -48.83 -0.69
C GLY A 99 -45.24 -49.41 -1.87
N VAL A 100 -45.66 -50.59 -2.31
CA VAL A 100 -45.37 -51.14 -3.65
C VAL A 100 -45.79 -50.13 -4.73
N VAL A 101 -44.90 -49.90 -5.69
CA VAL A 101 -45.17 -49.08 -6.88
C VAL A 101 -45.78 -49.98 -7.96
N PRO A 102 -46.91 -49.60 -8.59
CA PRO A 102 -47.44 -50.33 -9.74
C PRO A 102 -46.38 -50.44 -10.84
N ALA A 103 -46.38 -51.55 -11.59
CA ALA A 103 -45.40 -51.76 -12.67
C ALA A 103 -45.38 -50.59 -13.68
N SER A 104 -46.53 -49.99 -13.96
CA SER A 104 -46.66 -48.81 -14.83
C SER A 104 -45.95 -47.55 -14.30
N GLY A 105 -45.75 -47.43 -12.99
CA GLY A 105 -45.07 -46.29 -12.34
C GLY A 105 -43.60 -46.54 -12.01
N PHE A 106 -43.08 -47.75 -12.24
CA PHE A 106 -41.71 -48.11 -11.84
C PHE A 106 -40.66 -47.29 -12.59
N SER A 107 -40.81 -47.09 -13.90
CA SER A 107 -39.85 -46.32 -14.72
C SER A 107 -39.66 -44.90 -14.21
N PHE A 108 -40.76 -44.19 -13.94
CA PHE A 108 -40.73 -42.84 -13.38
C PHE A 108 -40.11 -42.81 -11.97
N SER A 109 -40.46 -43.79 -11.12
CA SER A 109 -39.89 -43.89 -9.78
C SER A 109 -38.38 -44.15 -9.82
N ALA A 110 -37.92 -45.02 -10.71
CA ALA A 110 -36.51 -45.34 -10.88
C ALA A 110 -35.71 -44.16 -11.43
N GLN A 111 -36.24 -43.42 -12.42
CA GLN A 111 -35.61 -42.20 -12.93
C GLN A 111 -35.41 -41.17 -11.82
N HIS A 112 -36.45 -40.91 -11.03
CA HIS A 112 -36.35 -39.97 -9.93
C HIS A 112 -35.38 -40.43 -8.81
N MET A 113 -35.37 -41.73 -8.48
CA MET A 113 -34.37 -42.27 -7.55
C MET A 113 -32.95 -42.09 -8.09
N TRP A 114 -32.74 -42.30 -9.40
CA TRP A 114 -31.45 -42.13 -10.03
C TRP A 114 -30.97 -40.67 -10.06
N GLU A 115 -31.87 -39.72 -10.34
CA GLU A 115 -31.59 -38.28 -10.25
C GLU A 115 -31.11 -37.90 -8.85
N VAL A 116 -31.84 -38.32 -7.81
CA VAL A 116 -31.47 -38.05 -6.41
C VAL A 116 -30.12 -38.68 -6.04
N ILE A 117 -29.82 -39.89 -6.51
CA ILE A 117 -28.52 -40.54 -6.28
C ILE A 117 -27.41 -39.75 -6.98
N LYS A 118 -27.61 -39.37 -8.24
CA LYS A 118 -26.62 -38.68 -9.06
C LYS A 118 -26.27 -37.29 -8.54
N GLU A 119 -27.25 -36.58 -7.98
CA GLU A 119 -27.06 -35.21 -7.46
C GLU A 119 -26.56 -35.17 -6.01
N ASN A 120 -26.45 -36.32 -5.33
CA ASN A 120 -26.06 -36.37 -3.93
C ASN A 120 -24.54 -36.14 -3.75
N ARG A 121 -24.19 -34.98 -3.19
CA ARG A 121 -22.79 -34.62 -2.89
C ARG A 121 -22.12 -35.50 -1.85
N ASP A 122 -22.88 -36.16 -0.96
CA ASP A 122 -22.30 -37.08 0.03
C ASP A 122 -21.76 -38.36 -0.62
N LEU A 123 -22.21 -38.67 -1.85
CA LEU A 123 -21.70 -39.76 -2.67
C LEU A 123 -20.54 -39.33 -3.59
N ASP A 124 -20.24 -38.02 -3.65
CA ASP A 124 -19.07 -37.48 -4.34
C ASP A 124 -17.83 -37.66 -3.48
N LEU A 125 -17.51 -38.92 -3.19
CA LEU A 125 -16.34 -39.30 -2.43
C LEU A 125 -15.12 -39.08 -3.34
N PRO A 126 -14.20 -38.15 -3.00
CA PRO A 126 -12.96 -38.04 -3.71
C PRO A 126 -12.29 -39.40 -3.69
N ALA A 127 -11.81 -39.87 -4.84
CA ALA A 127 -11.02 -41.11 -4.87
C ALA A 127 -9.96 -41.03 -3.77
N HIS A 128 -9.82 -42.06 -2.93
CA HIS A 128 -8.94 -42.07 -1.75
C HIS A 128 -7.54 -41.47 -2.03
N LYS A 129 -7.03 -41.65 -3.25
CA LYS A 129 -5.80 -41.04 -3.77
C LYS A 129 -5.79 -39.50 -3.70
N VAL A 130 -6.88 -38.83 -4.08
CA VAL A 130 -7.04 -37.36 -4.05
C VAL A 130 -7.13 -36.85 -2.62
N MET A 131 -7.84 -37.58 -1.75
CA MET A 131 -7.93 -37.23 -0.32
C MET A 131 -6.54 -37.28 0.35
N VAL A 132 -5.81 -38.39 0.17
CA VAL A 132 -4.44 -38.53 0.70
C VAL A 132 -3.51 -37.47 0.12
N ALA A 133 -3.57 -37.23 -1.20
CA ALA A 133 -2.79 -36.18 -1.83
C ALA A 133 -3.08 -34.79 -1.22
N THR A 134 -4.34 -34.50 -0.89
CA THR A 134 -4.74 -33.21 -0.33
C THR A 134 -4.11 -32.97 1.03
N VAL A 135 -4.17 -33.97 1.91
CA VAL A 135 -3.56 -33.88 3.25
C VAL A 135 -2.05 -33.76 3.14
N ARG A 136 -1.39 -34.63 2.34
CA ARG A 136 0.07 -34.62 2.20
C ARG A 136 0.61 -33.36 1.56
N CYS A 137 -0.02 -32.87 0.49
CA CYS A 137 0.39 -31.61 -0.15
C CYS A 137 0.19 -30.41 0.77
N ASP A 138 -0.78 -30.45 1.69
CA ASP A 138 -0.99 -29.40 2.69
C ASP A 138 0.08 -29.43 3.79
N GLU A 139 0.42 -30.62 4.30
CA GLU A 139 1.52 -30.83 5.26
C GLU A 139 2.85 -30.31 4.70
N ILE A 140 3.23 -30.75 3.50
CA ILE A 140 4.45 -30.28 2.81
C ILE A 140 4.41 -28.75 2.64
N SER A 141 3.26 -28.20 2.22
CA SER A 141 3.11 -26.74 2.07
C SER A 141 3.37 -26.00 3.38
N ASN A 142 2.83 -26.48 4.49
CA ASN A 142 3.01 -25.84 5.80
C ASN A 142 4.45 -25.98 6.30
N GLU A 143 5.09 -27.14 6.09
CA GLU A 143 6.50 -27.35 6.43
C GLU A 143 7.46 -26.45 5.64
N LYS A 144 7.22 -26.25 4.33
CA LYS A 144 8.00 -25.32 3.50
C LYS A 144 7.80 -23.87 3.94
N TYR A 145 6.57 -23.49 4.29
CA TYR A 145 6.27 -22.17 4.84
C TYR A 145 7.02 -21.92 6.16
N ASP A 146 7.01 -22.89 7.08
CA ASP A 146 7.71 -22.77 8.37
C ASP A 146 9.24 -22.76 8.20
N SER A 147 9.76 -23.51 7.23
CA SER A 147 11.17 -23.48 6.87
C SER A 147 11.58 -22.13 6.29
N PHE A 148 10.75 -21.54 5.42
CA PHE A 148 10.95 -20.20 4.88
C PHE A 148 10.98 -19.15 6.00
N MET A 149 10.06 -19.24 6.97
CA MET A 149 10.01 -18.33 8.12
C MET A 149 11.28 -18.36 8.98
N LYS A 150 11.96 -19.51 9.05
CA LYS A 150 13.20 -19.71 9.81
C LYS A 150 14.45 -19.50 8.96
N ASN A 151 14.30 -19.22 7.66
CA ASN A 151 15.43 -19.04 6.76
C ASN A 151 16.25 -17.79 7.18
N GLU A 152 17.55 -18.00 7.40
CA GLU A 152 18.43 -16.96 7.92
C GLU A 152 18.60 -15.80 6.93
N GLU A 153 18.73 -16.08 5.63
CA GLU A 153 18.86 -15.06 4.59
C GLU A 153 17.61 -14.17 4.53
N TRP A 154 16.42 -14.76 4.62
CA TRP A 154 15.16 -14.02 4.69
C TRP A 154 15.09 -13.13 5.93
N CYS A 155 15.44 -13.65 7.11
CA CYS A 155 15.45 -12.87 8.35
C CYS A 155 16.42 -11.68 8.25
N GLN A 156 17.63 -11.91 7.74
CA GLN A 156 18.62 -10.84 7.52
C GLN A 156 18.12 -9.78 6.53
N LEU A 157 17.50 -10.18 5.42
CA LEU A 157 16.90 -9.24 4.46
C LEU A 157 15.78 -8.40 5.12
N LYS A 158 14.90 -9.05 5.87
CA LYS A 158 13.79 -8.41 6.57
C LYS A 158 14.26 -7.37 7.59
N GLU A 159 15.33 -7.68 8.33
CA GLU A 159 15.94 -6.75 9.29
C GLU A 159 16.70 -5.62 8.61
N ALA A 160 17.50 -5.91 7.58
CA ALA A 160 18.30 -4.91 6.88
C ALA A 160 17.42 -3.81 6.24
N VAL A 161 16.29 -4.19 5.65
CA VAL A 161 15.30 -3.27 5.08
C VAL A 161 14.70 -2.31 6.12
N GLN A 162 14.74 -2.64 7.41
CA GLN A 162 14.30 -1.70 8.44
C GLN A 162 15.26 -0.52 8.60
N SER A 163 16.53 -0.66 8.22
CA SER A 163 17.54 0.38 8.41
C SER A 163 17.82 1.17 7.13
N HIS A 164 18.07 0.47 6.02
CA HIS A 164 18.49 1.08 4.76
C HIS A 164 18.00 0.28 3.55
N PRO A 165 17.96 0.88 2.35
CA PRO A 165 17.76 0.14 1.11
C PRO A 165 18.79 -0.98 0.97
N VAL A 166 18.34 -2.17 0.59
CA VAL A 166 19.19 -3.35 0.38
C VAL A 166 19.37 -3.59 -1.11
N GLY A 167 20.61 -3.50 -1.60
CA GLY A 167 20.93 -3.83 -2.99
C GLY A 167 20.71 -5.32 -3.31
N GLY A 168 20.13 -5.57 -4.47
CA GLY A 168 19.73 -6.87 -4.98
C GLY A 168 18.53 -7.47 -4.25
N PHE A 169 17.72 -6.67 -3.54
CA PHE A 169 16.62 -7.17 -2.71
C PHE A 169 15.67 -8.08 -3.49
N GLY A 170 15.22 -7.64 -4.66
CA GLY A 170 14.28 -8.37 -5.50
C GLY A 170 14.85 -9.71 -5.96
N LYS A 171 16.08 -9.72 -6.46
CA LYS A 171 16.77 -10.94 -6.92
C LYS A 171 17.01 -11.94 -5.78
N LYS A 172 17.50 -11.47 -4.63
CA LYS A 172 17.75 -12.35 -3.47
C LYS A 172 16.46 -12.97 -2.97
N LEU A 173 15.41 -12.16 -2.79
CA LEU A 173 14.12 -12.65 -2.31
C LEU A 173 13.46 -13.60 -3.32
N SER A 174 13.55 -13.30 -4.62
CA SER A 174 13.06 -14.18 -5.68
C SER A 174 13.79 -15.52 -5.68
N SER A 175 15.10 -15.53 -5.40
CA SER A 175 15.88 -16.76 -5.26
C SER A 175 15.40 -17.60 -4.07
N ILE A 176 15.19 -17.00 -2.90
CA ILE A 176 14.72 -17.72 -1.70
C ILE A 176 13.32 -18.30 -1.93
N LEU A 177 12.41 -17.53 -2.56
CA LEU A 177 11.08 -18.01 -2.95
C LEU A 177 11.16 -19.17 -3.93
N ASN A 178 12.00 -19.08 -4.97
CA ASN A 178 12.18 -20.14 -5.95
C ASN A 178 12.71 -21.42 -5.32
N THR A 179 13.65 -21.33 -4.38
CA THR A 179 14.15 -22.49 -3.63
C THR A 179 13.01 -23.16 -2.85
N CYS A 180 12.23 -22.39 -2.09
CA CYS A 180 11.10 -22.90 -1.30
C CYS A 180 10.04 -23.58 -2.18
N LEU A 181 9.67 -22.96 -3.30
CA LEU A 181 8.69 -23.52 -4.25
C LEU A 181 9.24 -24.75 -4.99
N SER A 182 10.53 -24.78 -5.31
CA SER A 182 11.16 -25.94 -5.97
C SER A 182 11.26 -27.15 -5.03
N GLU A 183 11.53 -26.91 -3.74
CA GLU A 183 11.51 -27.96 -2.72
C GLU A 183 10.10 -28.54 -2.53
N TYR A 184 9.08 -27.68 -2.54
CA TYR A 184 7.68 -28.13 -2.56
C TYR A 184 7.39 -29.00 -3.79
N ASP A 185 7.78 -28.53 -4.98
CA ASP A 185 7.52 -29.22 -6.25
C ASP A 185 8.20 -30.61 -6.27
N ALA A 186 9.43 -30.71 -5.77
CA ALA A 186 10.16 -31.98 -5.66
C ALA A 186 9.46 -32.98 -4.74
N GLU A 187 9.01 -32.54 -3.56
CA GLU A 187 8.37 -33.42 -2.57
C GLU A 187 6.93 -33.79 -2.95
N ALA A 188 6.22 -32.89 -3.64
CA ALA A 188 4.85 -33.11 -4.08
C ALA A 188 4.73 -33.82 -5.45
N THR A 189 5.84 -34.19 -6.08
CA THR A 189 5.89 -34.69 -7.47
C THR A 189 5.01 -35.92 -7.73
N PHE A 190 4.84 -36.80 -6.74
CA PHE A 190 4.13 -38.07 -6.90
C PHE A 190 2.61 -38.00 -6.64
N PHE A 191 2.11 -36.83 -6.20
CA PHE A 191 0.70 -36.64 -5.89
C PHE A 191 -0.12 -36.21 -7.10
N ASP A 192 -1.44 -36.18 -6.92
CA ASP A 192 -2.38 -35.71 -7.94
C ASP A 192 -2.01 -34.30 -8.43
N GLU A 193 -2.01 -34.12 -9.76
CA GLU A 193 -1.55 -32.89 -10.39
C GLU A 193 -2.43 -31.69 -10.05
N GLY A 194 -3.75 -31.88 -9.97
CA GLY A 194 -4.69 -30.83 -9.61
C GLY A 194 -4.50 -30.39 -8.16
N VAL A 195 -4.33 -31.35 -7.26
CA VAL A 195 -4.09 -31.10 -5.84
C VAL A 195 -2.77 -30.37 -5.62
N ARG A 196 -1.64 -30.89 -6.14
CA ARG A 196 -0.32 -30.28 -5.93
C ARG A 196 -0.24 -28.88 -6.51
N SER A 197 -0.82 -28.65 -7.69
CA SER A 197 -0.80 -27.32 -8.33
C SER A 197 -1.63 -26.30 -7.56
N SER A 198 -2.81 -26.72 -7.05
CA SER A 198 -3.65 -25.89 -6.19
C SER A 198 -2.94 -25.51 -4.90
N LYS A 199 -2.31 -26.49 -4.24
CA LYS A 199 -1.59 -26.29 -2.98
C LYS A 199 -0.30 -25.49 -3.16
N ARG A 200 0.44 -25.68 -4.25
CA ARG A 200 1.58 -24.85 -4.64
C ARG A 200 1.19 -23.37 -4.76
N LYS A 201 0.06 -23.09 -5.43
CA LYS A 201 -0.43 -21.72 -5.58
C LYS A 201 -0.83 -21.10 -4.23
N GLN A 202 -1.48 -21.87 -3.36
CA GLN A 202 -1.81 -21.42 -2.00
C GLN A 202 -0.55 -21.12 -1.17
N LEU A 203 0.50 -21.94 -1.30
CA LEU A 203 1.80 -21.67 -0.68
C LEU A 203 2.41 -20.36 -1.18
N GLU A 204 2.47 -20.19 -2.51
CA GLU A 204 3.00 -18.98 -3.14
C GLU A 204 2.25 -17.72 -2.66
N GLU A 205 0.92 -17.75 -2.64
CA GLU A 205 0.10 -16.65 -2.13
C GLU A 205 0.37 -16.33 -0.64
N LYS A 206 0.51 -17.35 0.22
CA LYS A 206 0.86 -17.17 1.64
C LYS A 206 2.26 -16.55 1.81
N LEU A 207 3.24 -17.00 1.03
CA LEU A 207 4.60 -16.45 1.07
C LEU A 207 4.62 -15.01 0.59
N LEU A 208 3.89 -14.68 -0.48
CA LEU A 208 3.77 -13.31 -0.97
C LEU A 208 3.13 -12.39 0.08
N GLN A 209 2.10 -12.85 0.80
CA GLN A 209 1.50 -12.09 1.90
C GLN A 209 2.48 -11.86 3.05
N LEU A 210 3.30 -12.85 3.38
CA LEU A 210 4.31 -12.76 4.43
C LEU A 210 5.40 -11.72 4.11
N ILE A 211 5.88 -11.69 2.87
CA ILE A 211 7.00 -10.81 2.48
C ILE A 211 6.54 -9.40 2.08
N GLN A 212 5.26 -9.20 1.77
CA GLN A 212 4.71 -7.92 1.32
C GLN A 212 5.04 -6.73 2.24
N PRO A 213 4.97 -6.84 3.58
CA PRO A 213 5.35 -5.75 4.47
C PRO A 213 6.83 -5.35 4.36
N ALA A 214 7.72 -6.32 4.14
CA ALA A 214 9.14 -6.03 3.93
C ALA A 214 9.37 -5.31 2.59
N TYR A 215 8.70 -5.74 1.51
CA TYR A 215 8.76 -5.03 0.23
C TYR A 215 8.24 -3.59 0.32
N GLN A 216 7.11 -3.37 0.99
CA GLN A 216 6.59 -2.01 1.24
C GLN A 216 7.57 -1.16 2.06
N SER A 217 8.24 -1.77 3.04
CA SER A 217 9.26 -1.10 3.84
C SER A 217 10.48 -0.72 2.97
N MET A 218 10.91 -1.60 2.07
CA MET A 218 11.99 -1.34 1.11
C MET A 218 11.68 -0.14 0.22
N LEU A 219 10.49 -0.11 -0.40
CA LEU A 219 10.06 1.05 -1.20
C LEU A 219 9.98 2.34 -0.37
N GLY A 220 9.52 2.23 0.88
CA GLY A 220 9.48 3.33 1.83
C GLY A 220 10.86 3.91 2.16
N ARG A 221 11.87 3.04 2.30
CA ARG A 221 13.28 3.41 2.51
C ARG A 221 13.88 4.05 1.28
N ILE A 222 13.76 3.43 0.11
CA ILE A 222 14.21 4.01 -1.17
C ILE A 222 13.68 5.44 -1.28
N ARG A 223 12.36 5.64 -1.14
CA ARG A 223 11.74 6.98 -1.22
C ARG A 223 12.35 7.98 -0.24
N SER A 224 12.52 7.58 1.02
CA SER A 224 12.99 8.49 2.08
C SER A 224 14.45 8.88 1.86
N ASP A 225 15.29 7.92 1.48
CA ASP A 225 16.70 8.13 1.19
C ASP A 225 16.89 8.96 -0.09
N THR A 226 16.15 8.65 -1.17
CA THR A 226 16.16 9.45 -2.40
C THR A 226 15.77 10.90 -2.11
N LEU A 227 14.70 11.12 -1.33
CA LEU A 227 14.26 12.47 -0.98
C LEU A 227 15.31 13.23 -0.16
N GLN A 228 15.98 12.55 0.78
CA GLN A 228 17.04 13.16 1.56
C GLN A 228 18.24 13.56 0.69
N ARG A 229 18.71 12.66 -0.19
CA ARG A 229 19.79 12.96 -1.14
C ARG A 229 19.40 14.08 -2.11
N PHE A 230 18.14 14.12 -2.55
CA PHE A 230 17.60 15.20 -3.36
C PHE A 230 17.73 16.55 -2.64
N LYS A 231 17.30 16.65 -1.37
CA LYS A 231 17.39 17.90 -0.60
C LYS A 231 18.84 18.40 -0.49
N GLU A 232 19.76 17.50 -0.14
CA GLU A 232 21.19 17.84 0.01
C GLU A 232 21.83 18.29 -1.31
N ALA A 233 21.53 17.58 -2.41
CA ALA A 233 22.02 17.95 -3.73
C ALA A 233 21.40 19.26 -4.22
N PHE A 234 20.09 19.44 -4.03
CA PHE A 234 19.39 20.65 -4.43
C PHE A 234 19.93 21.89 -3.70
N ASP A 235 20.13 21.81 -2.38
CA ASP A 235 20.75 22.89 -1.59
C ASP A 235 22.18 23.21 -2.04
N LYS A 236 22.92 22.20 -2.49
CA LYS A 236 24.27 22.39 -3.03
C LYS A 236 24.24 23.12 -4.38
N GLU A 237 23.35 22.73 -5.30
CA GLU A 237 23.20 23.37 -6.61
C GLU A 237 22.72 24.83 -6.47
N LEU A 238 21.83 25.11 -5.52
CA LEU A 238 21.40 26.48 -5.21
C LEU A 238 22.54 27.38 -4.73
N LYS A 239 23.56 26.82 -4.06
CA LYS A 239 24.78 27.54 -3.68
C LYS A 239 25.79 27.65 -4.82
N GLY A 240 25.71 26.76 -5.81
CA GLY A 240 26.57 26.70 -6.99
C GLY A 240 26.29 27.78 -8.05
N GLY A 241 25.24 28.58 -7.87
CA GLY A 241 24.90 29.69 -8.78
C GLY A 241 24.13 29.27 -10.02
N ILE A 242 23.69 28.02 -10.11
CA ILE A 242 22.74 27.57 -11.12
C ILE A 242 21.37 28.21 -10.82
N GLY A 243 20.65 28.67 -11.86
CA GLY A 243 19.32 29.24 -11.69
C GLY A 243 18.36 28.27 -11.00
N PHE A 244 17.54 28.78 -10.07
CA PHE A 244 16.65 27.97 -9.22
C PHE A 244 15.82 26.95 -10.03
N ALA A 245 15.20 27.37 -11.13
CA ALA A 245 14.35 26.52 -11.95
C ALA A 245 15.14 25.45 -12.73
N MET A 246 16.41 25.73 -13.07
CA MET A 246 17.29 24.74 -13.69
C MET A 246 17.72 23.69 -12.65
N ALA A 247 18.19 24.13 -11.48
CA ALA A 247 18.56 23.25 -10.37
C ALA A 247 17.39 22.32 -10.00
N ALA A 248 16.17 22.87 -9.92
CA ALA A 248 14.98 22.09 -9.61
C ALA A 248 14.70 21.02 -10.67
N ARG A 249 14.79 21.35 -11.97
CA ARG A 249 14.57 20.41 -13.07
C ARG A 249 15.64 19.32 -13.13
N GLU A 250 16.91 19.68 -13.05
CA GLU A 250 18.03 18.75 -13.14
C GLU A 250 18.06 17.78 -11.96
N CYS A 251 17.92 18.29 -10.73
CA CYS A 251 17.83 17.44 -9.54
C CYS A 251 16.60 16.54 -9.61
N THR A 252 15.42 17.06 -9.97
CA THR A 252 14.21 16.23 -10.08
C THR A 252 14.37 15.10 -11.08
N GLY A 253 14.92 15.39 -12.28
CA GLY A 253 15.16 14.38 -13.30
C GLY A 253 16.14 13.30 -12.83
N THR A 254 17.25 13.71 -12.23
CA THR A 254 18.30 12.80 -11.72
C THR A 254 17.75 11.86 -10.65
N PHE A 255 17.11 12.41 -9.62
CA PHE A 255 16.64 11.61 -8.49
C PHE A 255 15.39 10.80 -8.81
N THR A 256 14.55 11.23 -9.75
CA THR A 256 13.46 10.39 -10.27
C THR A 256 14.01 9.18 -11.01
N SER A 257 15.05 9.36 -11.85
CA SER A 257 15.68 8.24 -12.56
C SER A 257 16.37 7.27 -11.60
N GLN A 258 17.09 7.77 -10.59
CA GLN A 258 17.72 6.93 -9.57
C GLN A 258 16.69 6.14 -8.77
N PHE A 259 15.57 6.77 -8.40
CA PHE A 259 14.46 6.09 -7.74
C PHE A 259 13.89 4.96 -8.59
N ASP A 260 13.67 5.20 -9.89
CA ASP A 260 13.13 4.23 -10.82
C ASP A 260 14.09 3.02 -10.97
N GLU A 261 15.40 3.26 -10.99
CA GLU A 261 16.44 2.21 -11.01
C GLU A 261 16.48 1.39 -9.70
N GLU A 262 16.49 2.06 -8.54
CA GLU A 262 16.46 1.39 -7.23
C GLU A 262 15.16 0.58 -7.03
N CYS A 263 14.02 1.07 -7.53
CA CYS A 263 12.76 0.32 -7.52
C CYS A 263 12.80 -0.91 -8.44
N ALA A 264 13.46 -0.82 -9.60
CA ALA A 264 13.59 -1.94 -10.53
C ALA A 264 14.40 -3.09 -9.90
N ASP A 265 15.41 -2.78 -9.08
CA ASP A 265 16.18 -3.78 -8.34
C ASP A 265 15.37 -4.45 -7.20
N ALA A 266 14.33 -3.80 -6.71
CA ALA A 266 13.42 -4.34 -5.69
C ALA A 266 12.31 -5.24 -6.25
N VAL A 267 12.17 -5.37 -7.57
CA VAL A 267 11.13 -6.19 -8.21
C VAL A 267 11.32 -7.68 -7.90
N ILE A 268 10.24 -8.35 -7.54
CA ILE A 268 10.21 -9.78 -7.19
C ILE A 268 9.53 -10.53 -8.34
N ASP A 269 10.17 -11.55 -8.89
CA ASP A 269 9.70 -12.24 -10.10
C ASP A 269 8.32 -12.89 -9.92
N GLN A 270 8.05 -13.42 -8.71
CA GLN A 270 6.80 -14.08 -8.35
C GLN A 270 5.66 -13.08 -8.09
N ALA A 271 5.94 -11.78 -7.97
CA ALA A 271 4.94 -10.78 -7.60
C ALA A 271 4.86 -9.64 -8.62
N LYS A 272 3.65 -9.40 -9.14
CA LYS A 272 3.36 -8.23 -10.00
C LYS A 272 2.94 -7.02 -9.16
N TRP A 273 3.80 -6.60 -8.24
CA TRP A 273 3.51 -5.46 -7.35
C TRP A 273 3.82 -4.12 -8.01
N ASP A 274 2.90 -3.17 -7.82
CA ASP A 274 2.97 -1.85 -8.43
C ASP A 274 3.70 -0.85 -7.50
N SER A 275 4.79 -0.27 -8.00
CA SER A 275 5.57 0.78 -7.33
C SER A 275 5.13 2.20 -7.69
N SER A 276 4.19 2.37 -8.65
CA SER A 276 3.75 3.68 -9.18
C SER A 276 3.27 4.63 -8.09
N ARG A 277 2.52 4.12 -7.10
CA ARG A 277 1.99 4.91 -5.99
C ARG A 277 3.09 5.53 -5.13
N VAL A 278 4.21 4.82 -4.95
CA VAL A 278 5.35 5.31 -4.17
C VAL A 278 6.10 6.37 -4.97
N ARG A 279 6.24 6.17 -6.29
CA ARG A 279 6.78 7.14 -7.23
C ARG A 279 6.00 8.45 -7.23
N ASP A 280 4.67 8.38 -7.32
CA ASP A 280 3.78 9.55 -7.28
C ASP A 280 3.85 10.28 -5.94
N LYS A 281 4.12 9.53 -4.87
CA LYS A 281 4.36 10.14 -3.55
C LYS A 281 5.71 10.85 -3.49
N LEU A 282 6.79 10.24 -4.00
CA LEU A 282 8.09 10.89 -4.10
C LEU A 282 8.01 12.19 -4.89
N LYS A 283 7.35 12.17 -6.06
CA LYS A 283 7.19 13.35 -6.90
C LYS A 283 6.50 14.49 -6.16
N ARG A 284 5.41 14.20 -5.44
CA ARG A 284 4.72 15.20 -4.61
C ARG A 284 5.59 15.73 -3.47
N ASP A 285 6.38 14.87 -2.83
CA ASP A 285 7.29 15.28 -1.75
C ASP A 285 8.42 16.21 -2.29
N ILE A 286 8.94 15.92 -3.48
CA ILE A 286 9.91 16.75 -4.20
C ILE A 286 9.28 18.10 -4.58
N ASP A 287 8.12 18.09 -5.23
CA ASP A 287 7.42 19.30 -5.67
C ASP A 287 7.09 20.21 -4.47
N ALA A 288 6.66 19.63 -3.35
CA ALA A 288 6.40 20.36 -2.11
C ALA A 288 7.67 21.03 -1.54
N HIS A 289 8.79 20.29 -1.52
CA HIS A 289 10.06 20.86 -1.05
C HIS A 289 10.57 21.98 -1.98
N ILE A 290 10.44 21.81 -3.30
CA ILE A 290 10.78 22.85 -4.27
C ILE A 290 9.92 24.10 -4.02
N ALA A 291 8.62 23.95 -3.81
CA ALA A 291 7.73 25.09 -3.55
C ALA A 291 8.08 25.84 -2.25
N GLU A 292 8.40 25.11 -1.19
CA GLU A 292 8.88 25.67 0.08
C GLU A 292 10.20 26.44 -0.11
N ALA A 293 11.20 25.81 -0.74
CA ALA A 293 12.48 26.42 -1.03
C ALA A 293 12.35 27.66 -1.94
N ARG A 294 11.44 27.61 -2.92
CA ARG A 294 11.14 28.74 -3.81
C ARG A 294 10.64 29.94 -3.00
N THR A 295 9.70 29.70 -2.11
CA THR A 295 9.10 30.75 -1.26
C THR A 295 10.16 31.36 -0.35
N ALA A 296 10.97 30.52 0.31
CA ALA A 296 12.05 30.98 1.19
C ALA A 296 13.09 31.81 0.42
N LYS A 297 13.53 31.34 -0.75
CA LYS A 297 14.56 32.03 -1.55
C LYS A 297 14.04 33.34 -2.14
N LEU A 298 12.78 33.40 -2.57
CA LEU A 298 12.15 34.65 -3.03
C LEU A 298 12.05 35.68 -1.89
N ALA A 299 11.72 35.24 -0.67
CA ALA A 299 11.72 36.11 0.50
C ALA A 299 13.13 36.65 0.81
N GLU A 300 14.15 35.79 0.76
CA GLU A 300 15.56 36.19 0.95
C GLU A 300 16.00 37.24 -0.08
N VAL A 301 15.71 37.01 -1.37
CA VAL A 301 16.04 37.96 -2.44
C VAL A 301 15.29 39.28 -2.26
N THR A 302 14.02 39.23 -1.86
CA THR A 302 13.21 40.45 -1.60
C THR A 302 13.84 41.28 -0.47
N THR A 303 14.12 40.65 0.68
CA THR A 303 14.74 41.32 1.83
C THR A 303 16.12 41.88 1.50
N LEU A 304 16.92 41.18 0.69
CA LEU A 304 18.24 41.66 0.26
C LEU A 304 18.13 42.98 -0.52
N TYR A 305 17.20 43.07 -1.46
CA TYR A 305 17.02 44.28 -2.27
C TYR A 305 16.31 45.41 -1.51
N GLU A 306 15.38 45.08 -0.60
CA GLU A 306 14.81 46.05 0.34
C GLU A 306 15.89 46.67 1.23
N THR A 307 16.79 45.85 1.79
CA THR A 307 17.92 46.33 2.62
C THR A 307 18.86 47.21 1.80
N LYS A 308 19.25 46.79 0.59
CA LYS A 308 20.08 47.60 -0.31
C LYS A 308 19.44 48.95 -0.63
N LEU A 309 18.13 48.98 -0.89
CA LEU A 309 17.40 50.22 -1.14
C LEU A 309 17.35 51.11 0.09
N ASN A 310 17.08 50.53 1.26
CA ASN A 310 17.08 51.28 2.51
C ASN A 310 18.44 51.93 2.77
N ASP A 311 19.53 51.17 2.63
CA ASP A 311 20.89 51.68 2.85
C ASP A 311 21.27 52.78 1.83
N ALA A 312 20.84 52.63 0.57
CA ALA A 312 21.12 53.61 -0.49
C ALA A 312 20.26 54.89 -0.39
N LEU A 313 19.06 54.81 0.20
CA LEU A 313 18.12 55.94 0.25
C LEU A 313 18.14 56.65 1.60
N ALA A 314 18.16 55.92 2.73
CA ALA A 314 17.88 56.47 4.04
C ALA A 314 18.87 57.58 4.44
N GLY A 315 20.17 57.31 4.37
CA GLY A 315 21.22 58.26 4.73
C GLY A 315 21.28 59.47 3.80
N PRO A 316 21.33 59.28 2.46
CA PRO A 316 21.35 60.41 1.53
C PRO A 316 20.10 61.30 1.58
N VAL A 317 18.91 60.73 1.84
CA VAL A 317 17.68 61.52 2.05
C VAL A 317 17.79 62.37 3.31
N GLU A 318 18.26 61.81 4.42
CA GLU A 318 18.47 62.55 5.66
C GLU A 318 19.46 63.72 5.45
N GLY A 319 20.57 63.48 4.74
CA GLY A 319 21.54 64.53 4.42
C GLY A 319 20.97 65.65 3.53
N LEU A 320 20.14 65.31 2.54
CA LEU A 320 19.48 66.31 1.67
C LEU A 320 18.46 67.15 2.44
N LEU A 321 17.75 66.55 3.41
CA LEU A 321 16.78 67.24 4.25
C LEU A 321 17.46 68.13 5.29
N ASP A 322 18.63 67.75 5.80
CA ASP A 322 19.44 68.57 6.70
C ASP A 322 20.00 69.82 5.99
N GLY A 323 20.46 69.67 4.74
CA GLY A 323 20.97 70.78 3.94
C GLY A 323 19.92 71.85 3.61
N ALA A 324 18.65 71.46 3.48
CA ALA A 324 17.49 72.32 3.23
C ALA A 324 17.69 73.38 2.12
N GLY A 325 18.28 72.96 0.99
CA GLY A 325 18.49 73.83 -0.17
C GLY A 325 17.26 73.90 -1.09
N ASP A 326 17.23 74.88 -1.98
CA ASP A 326 16.13 75.06 -2.95
C ASP A 326 15.93 73.85 -3.87
N ASP A 327 16.98 73.05 -4.07
CA ASP A 327 16.99 71.87 -4.93
C ASP A 327 16.78 70.54 -4.18
N THR A 328 16.52 70.56 -2.86
CA THR A 328 16.34 69.35 -2.03
C THR A 328 15.31 68.39 -2.64
N TRP A 329 14.10 68.86 -2.99
CA TRP A 329 13.05 67.99 -3.53
C TRP A 329 13.36 67.43 -4.93
N PRO A 330 13.83 68.23 -5.92
CA PRO A 330 14.36 67.71 -7.18
C PRO A 330 15.48 66.67 -7.00
N ALA A 331 16.44 66.92 -6.10
CA ALA A 331 17.56 66.02 -5.82
C ALA A 331 17.07 64.69 -5.24
N MET A 332 16.13 64.72 -4.28
CA MET A 332 15.51 63.52 -3.72
C MET A 332 14.75 62.71 -4.77
N ARG A 333 13.98 63.34 -5.66
CA ARG A 333 13.29 62.63 -6.75
C ARG A 333 14.27 61.93 -7.69
N LYS A 334 15.38 62.60 -8.04
CA LYS A 334 16.41 62.03 -8.91
C LYS A 334 17.14 60.86 -8.23
N LEU A 335 17.44 60.99 -6.93
CA LEU A 335 18.03 59.92 -6.12
C LEU A 335 17.10 58.71 -6.06
N LEU A 336 15.83 58.91 -5.69
CA LEU A 336 14.82 57.84 -5.61
C LEU A 336 14.73 57.10 -6.95
N GLN A 337 14.62 57.81 -8.06
CA GLN A 337 14.52 57.20 -9.39
C GLN A 337 15.77 56.35 -9.70
N ARG A 338 16.98 56.91 -9.50
CA ARG A 338 18.25 56.24 -9.81
C ARG A 338 18.44 54.95 -9.01
N GLU A 339 18.27 55.03 -7.68
CA GLU A 339 18.49 53.86 -6.81
C GLU A 339 17.39 52.82 -7.02
N THR A 340 16.14 53.24 -7.24
CA THR A 340 15.04 52.33 -7.55
C THR A 340 15.29 51.60 -8.86
N ASP A 341 15.63 52.29 -9.96
CA ASP A 341 15.86 51.64 -11.25
C ASP A 341 17.05 50.66 -11.20
N THR A 342 18.10 51.02 -10.46
CA THR A 342 19.27 50.15 -10.24
C THR A 342 18.89 48.88 -9.47
N ALA A 343 18.13 49.03 -8.38
CA ALA A 343 17.65 47.90 -7.58
C ALA A 343 16.66 47.04 -8.38
N LEU A 344 15.74 47.63 -9.14
CA LEU A 344 14.77 46.90 -9.97
C LEU A 344 15.44 46.09 -11.07
N THR A 345 16.50 46.62 -11.70
CA THR A 345 17.28 45.90 -12.71
C THR A 345 17.95 44.66 -12.11
N GLY A 346 18.63 44.82 -10.96
CA GLY A 346 19.25 43.70 -10.25
C GLY A 346 18.23 42.68 -9.74
N PHE A 347 17.11 43.16 -9.18
CA PHE A 347 16.03 42.32 -8.66
C PHE A 347 15.39 41.49 -9.78
N SER A 348 15.08 42.12 -10.92
CA SER A 348 14.52 41.43 -12.09
C SER A 348 15.47 40.37 -12.64
N ALA A 349 16.78 40.66 -12.66
CA ALA A 349 17.79 39.68 -13.04
C ALA A 349 17.83 38.49 -12.05
N ALA A 350 17.77 38.76 -10.74
CA ALA A 350 17.72 37.70 -9.72
C ALA A 350 16.44 36.84 -9.81
N LEU A 351 15.31 37.45 -10.14
CA LEU A 351 14.03 36.74 -10.34
C LEU A 351 13.99 35.88 -11.60
N SER A 352 14.79 36.21 -12.63
CA SER A 352 14.79 35.47 -13.90
C SER A 352 15.12 33.98 -13.74
N GLY A 353 15.99 33.63 -12.78
CA GLY A 353 16.37 32.25 -12.49
C GLY A 353 15.26 31.39 -11.89
N PHE A 354 14.13 31.98 -11.50
CA PHE A 354 13.00 31.27 -10.93
C PHE A 354 11.97 30.83 -11.96
N GLU A 355 11.96 31.34 -13.20
CA GLU A 355 10.93 31.03 -14.22
C GLU A 355 9.49 31.14 -13.68
N MET A 356 9.17 32.31 -13.12
CA MET A 356 7.83 32.63 -12.60
C MET A 356 6.95 33.20 -13.69
N ASP A 357 5.64 33.21 -13.46
CA ASP A 357 4.72 33.93 -14.33
C ASP A 357 4.96 35.45 -14.27
N GLU A 358 4.74 36.14 -15.39
CA GLU A 358 5.00 37.58 -15.50
C GLU A 358 4.15 38.40 -14.53
N GLN A 359 2.91 37.96 -14.22
CA GLN A 359 2.04 38.67 -13.29
C GLN A 359 2.60 38.69 -11.86
N THR A 360 3.09 37.56 -11.36
CA THR A 360 3.70 37.47 -10.04
C THR A 360 5.00 38.28 -9.99
N LYS A 361 5.82 38.20 -11.04
CA LYS A 361 7.06 38.97 -11.15
C LYS A 361 6.80 40.48 -11.13
N ASP A 362 5.84 40.95 -11.92
CA ASP A 362 5.44 42.37 -11.96
C ASP A 362 4.92 42.84 -10.60
N SER A 363 4.13 42.01 -9.92
CA SER A 363 3.65 42.30 -8.56
C SER A 363 4.80 42.46 -7.55
N MET A 364 5.82 41.59 -7.62
CA MET A 364 7.01 41.71 -6.76
C MET A 364 7.83 42.97 -7.07
N VAL A 365 8.00 43.30 -8.35
CA VAL A 365 8.69 44.52 -8.81
C VAL A 365 7.96 45.78 -8.31
N LEU A 366 6.62 45.80 -8.39
CA LEU A 366 5.80 46.91 -7.88
C LEU A 366 5.95 47.06 -6.36
N ARG A 367 5.91 45.96 -5.61
CA ARG A 367 6.13 45.99 -4.15
C ARG A 367 7.48 46.59 -3.78
N LEU A 368 8.54 46.24 -4.50
CA LEU A 368 9.88 46.80 -4.26
C LEU A 368 9.94 48.30 -4.58
N LYS A 369 9.25 48.74 -5.63
CA LYS A 369 9.12 50.16 -5.99
C LYS A 369 8.35 50.95 -4.93
N ASP A 370 7.26 50.39 -4.40
CA ASP A 370 6.48 51.01 -3.33
C ASP A 370 7.26 51.02 -2.01
N TYR A 371 8.07 49.99 -1.72
CA TYR A 371 9.00 49.98 -0.59
C TYR A 371 9.99 51.16 -0.68
N ALA A 372 10.62 51.37 -1.83
CA ALA A 372 11.54 52.50 -2.05
C ALA A 372 10.88 53.86 -1.76
N ARG A 373 9.63 54.04 -2.22
CA ARG A 373 8.84 55.25 -1.91
C ARG A 373 8.58 55.36 -0.40
N GLY A 374 8.19 54.25 0.23
CA GLY A 374 7.94 54.16 1.67
C GLY A 374 9.16 54.55 2.51
N VAL A 375 10.37 54.17 2.10
CA VAL A 375 11.62 54.58 2.78
C VAL A 375 11.77 56.11 2.76
N VAL A 376 11.62 56.75 1.60
CA VAL A 376 11.73 58.21 1.47
C VAL A 376 10.63 58.90 2.27
N GLU A 377 9.39 58.42 2.21
CA GLU A 377 8.28 58.97 2.99
C GLU A 377 8.51 58.85 4.50
N ALA A 378 8.99 57.71 4.97
CA ALA A 378 9.31 57.47 6.37
C ALA A 378 10.41 58.43 6.85
N LYS A 379 11.50 58.56 6.08
CA LYS A 379 12.58 59.50 6.42
C LYS A 379 12.16 60.95 6.38
N THR A 380 11.32 61.33 5.41
CA THR A 380 10.78 62.69 5.35
C THR A 380 9.90 62.99 6.57
N LYS A 381 9.06 62.05 7.00
CA LYS A 381 8.24 62.18 8.22
C LYS A 381 9.09 62.25 9.48
N GLU A 382 10.15 61.45 9.56
CA GLU A 382 11.10 61.45 10.67
C GLU A 382 11.77 62.83 10.81
N GLU A 383 12.35 63.36 9.73
CA GLU A 383 13.01 64.67 9.74
C GLU A 383 12.03 65.82 9.94
N ALA A 384 10.80 65.73 9.41
CA ALA A 384 9.75 66.70 9.71
C ALA A 384 9.43 66.77 11.21
N GLY A 385 9.46 65.63 11.91
CA GLY A 385 9.32 65.58 13.37
C GLY A 385 10.46 66.28 14.12
N ARG A 386 11.63 66.43 13.50
CA ARG A 386 12.82 67.09 14.07
C ARG A 386 12.91 68.58 13.71
N VAL A 387 11.91 69.14 13.04
CA VAL A 387 11.94 70.52 12.52
C VAL A 387 12.27 71.58 13.58
N LEU A 388 11.71 71.48 14.80
CA LEU A 388 11.97 72.45 15.87
C LEU A 388 13.43 72.44 16.32
N ILE A 389 14.04 71.25 16.37
CA ILE A 389 15.45 71.09 16.73
C ILE A 389 16.31 71.72 15.63
N ARG A 390 16.03 71.39 14.36
CA ARG A 390 16.73 71.97 13.20
C ARG A 390 16.62 73.49 13.15
N MET A 391 15.43 74.06 13.41
CA MET A 391 15.22 75.50 13.50
C MET A 391 16.06 76.13 14.62
N LYS A 392 16.10 75.50 15.80
CA LYS A 392 16.90 75.98 16.94
C LYS A 392 18.40 75.91 16.64
N ASP A 393 18.87 74.84 16.02
CA ASP A 393 20.27 74.65 15.67
C ASP A 393 20.69 75.66 14.59
N ARG A 394 19.86 75.86 13.56
CA ARG A 394 20.10 76.86 12.52
C ARG A 394 20.10 78.28 13.08
N PHE A 395 19.15 78.61 13.96
CA PHE A 395 19.15 79.89 14.67
C PHE A 395 20.42 80.05 15.51
N SER A 396 20.80 79.04 16.28
CA SER A 396 21.99 79.08 17.14
C SER A 396 23.26 79.27 16.32
N MET A 397 23.38 78.58 15.19
CA MET A 397 24.47 78.76 14.22
C MET A 397 24.53 80.20 13.70
N LEU A 398 23.45 80.72 13.13
CA LEU A 398 23.43 82.06 12.53
C LEU A 398 23.56 83.20 13.55
N PHE A 399 23.01 83.00 14.75
CA PHE A 399 23.00 84.01 15.80
C PHE A 399 24.30 84.04 16.61
N SER A 400 24.88 82.87 16.90
CA SER A 400 26.03 82.75 17.79
C SER A 400 27.37 82.74 17.06
N TYR A 401 27.37 82.55 15.74
CA TYR A 401 28.58 82.52 14.91
C TYR A 401 28.54 83.61 13.83
N ASP A 402 29.71 84.11 13.44
CA ASP A 402 29.86 85.06 12.34
C ASP A 402 30.00 84.37 10.98
N SER A 403 30.24 85.14 9.92
CA SER A 403 30.38 84.62 8.55
C SER A 403 31.58 83.69 8.37
N ASP A 404 32.57 83.76 9.26
CA ASP A 404 33.77 82.91 9.24
C ASP A 404 33.60 81.67 10.14
N SER A 405 32.37 81.42 10.61
CA SER A 405 32.01 80.34 11.55
C SER A 405 32.73 80.43 12.89
N MET A 406 33.18 81.63 13.30
CA MET A 406 33.76 81.87 14.61
C MET A 406 32.69 82.31 15.60
N PRO A 407 32.76 81.89 16.89
CA PRO A 407 31.82 82.36 17.90
C PRO A 407 31.84 83.89 18.01
N ARG A 408 30.68 84.53 17.90
CA ARG A 408 30.55 85.99 18.03
C ARG A 408 30.92 86.43 19.43
N ILE A 409 31.83 87.40 19.50
CA ILE A 409 32.24 88.04 20.74
C ILE A 409 31.38 89.30 20.92
N TRP A 410 30.60 89.35 22.00
CA TRP A 410 29.66 90.45 22.27
C TRP A 410 30.39 91.58 23.02
N THR A 411 30.75 92.66 22.30
CA THR A 411 31.48 93.81 22.87
C THR A 411 30.60 95.04 23.13
N GLY A 412 29.29 94.96 22.84
CA GLY A 412 28.30 95.99 23.10
C GLY A 412 28.12 97.00 21.95
N LYS A 413 28.85 96.84 20.84
CA LYS A 413 28.75 97.65 19.62
C LYS A 413 27.99 96.96 18.50
N GLU A 414 27.63 95.70 18.68
CA GLU A 414 26.97 94.87 17.67
C GLU A 414 25.48 95.24 17.53
N ASN A 415 25.02 95.43 16.29
CA ASN A 415 23.61 95.71 16.03
C ASN A 415 22.79 94.43 16.09
N ILE A 416 22.37 94.04 17.30
CA ILE A 416 21.56 92.83 17.56
C ILE A 416 20.28 92.82 16.70
N ARG A 417 19.71 93.97 16.32
CA ARG A 417 18.51 94.05 15.47
C ARG A 417 18.80 93.76 13.99
N ALA A 418 20.06 93.81 13.55
CA ALA A 418 20.47 93.50 12.19
C ALA A 418 20.86 92.02 12.01
N ILE A 419 21.20 91.31 13.09
CA ILE A 419 21.64 89.90 13.06
C ILE A 419 20.52 88.95 12.55
N PRO A 420 19.24 89.09 12.96
CA PRO A 420 18.15 88.25 12.44
C PRO A 420 17.66 88.67 11.04
N LYS A 421 18.17 89.77 10.45
CA LYS A 421 17.58 90.42 9.26
C LYS A 421 18.34 90.19 7.94
N LEU A 422 19.19 89.19 7.85
CA LEU A 422 19.90 88.83 6.61
C LEU A 422 19.61 87.38 6.21
N PRO A 423 19.07 87.11 5.00
CA PRO A 423 18.18 87.96 4.18
C PRO A 423 16.91 87.25 3.66
N ASP A 424 15.88 88.05 3.35
CA ASP A 424 14.79 87.79 2.40
C ASP A 424 15.34 87.59 0.96
N GLN A 425 16.21 86.60 0.72
CA GLN A 425 16.71 86.28 -0.63
C GLN A 425 16.57 84.81 -1.05
N LEU A 426 15.79 84.02 -0.33
CA LEU A 426 15.43 82.66 -0.74
C LEU A 426 13.94 82.43 -0.45
N LEU A 427 13.10 82.77 -1.43
CA LEU A 427 11.69 82.35 -1.54
C LEU A 427 11.47 81.78 -2.93
#